data_AF-A0A2U1KB89-F1
#
_entry.id   AF-A0A2U1KB89-F1
#
_cell.length_a   1.000
_cell.length_b   1.000
_cell.length_c   1.000
_cell.angle_alpha   90.00
_cell.angle_beta   90.00
_cell.angle_gamma   90.00
#
_symmetry.space_group_name_H-M   'P 1'
#
loop_
_entity.id
_entity.type
_entity.pdbx_description
1 polymer ?
#
loop_
_entity_poly.entity_id
_entity_poly.type
_entity_poly.pdbx_seq_one_letter_code
_entity_poly.pdbx_strand_id
1 'polypeptide(L)'
;MAVIGRRCKKLFGLRGSAPAFVFANLFFIWSVYLLVIHKAVSFLLDIVFHAELIMLHFGLYGILSGDPGFVKCGPLTNNEANLEGSELPSSDICEGSPSAESSLLLQRVRYCKHCDAHVKGFDHHCPAFGNCIGRNNHLLFMILLTGFIIAEACYIVGASQIATSRKPDSSGWTETLATSTMIFSLLQVLWQAVFLGWHIYCVCFNIKTDEWIHWKQYPEFQYIADPQPGETVTSMRFKNPYDKGIWLNLKEFVDAKG
;
A
#
# COMPACT_ATOMS: atom_id res chain seq x y z
N MET A 1 11.22 2.42 -24.63
CA MET A 1 10.40 3.66 -24.69
C MET A 1 9.10 3.61 -23.86
N ALA A 2 8.44 2.45 -23.69
CA ALA A 2 7.20 2.33 -22.91
C ALA A 2 7.30 2.65 -21.40
N VAL A 3 8.46 2.41 -20.77
CA VAL A 3 8.70 2.74 -19.35
C VAL A 3 8.77 4.26 -19.12
N ILE A 4 9.34 5.00 -20.08
CA ILE A 4 9.50 6.46 -20.01
C ILE A 4 8.16 7.15 -20.30
N GLY A 5 7.38 6.67 -21.29
CA GLY A 5 6.04 7.19 -21.57
C GLY A 5 5.06 7.03 -20.40
N ARG A 6 5.15 5.92 -19.64
CA ARG A 6 4.36 5.71 -18.42
C ARG A 6 4.78 6.63 -17.26
N ARG A 7 6.09 6.92 -17.13
CA ARG A 7 6.60 7.91 -16.16
C ARG A 7 6.11 9.33 -16.48
N CYS A 8 6.04 9.72 -17.75
CA CYS A 8 5.52 11.04 -18.14
C CYS A 8 4.02 11.21 -17.89
N LYS A 9 3.20 10.17 -18.07
CA LYS A 9 1.76 10.20 -17.71
C LYS A 9 1.53 10.33 -16.19
N LYS A 10 2.44 9.81 -15.35
CA LYS A 10 2.41 9.99 -13.88
C LYS A 10 2.78 11.41 -13.44
N LEU A 11 3.67 12.08 -14.18
CA LEU A 11 4.21 13.40 -13.81
C LEU A 11 3.34 14.59 -14.25
N PHE A 12 2.56 14.48 -15.34
CA PHE A 12 1.88 15.64 -15.95
C PHE A 12 0.35 15.56 -16.07
N GLY A 13 -0.30 14.51 -15.55
CA GLY A 13 -1.77 14.44 -15.45
C GLY A 13 -2.25 14.66 -14.03
N LEU A 14 -3.54 15.01 -13.85
CA LEU A 14 -4.31 15.12 -12.58
C LEU A 14 -4.07 14.02 -11.50
N ARG A 15 -3.30 12.98 -11.83
CA ARG A 15 -2.84 11.85 -11.01
C ARG A 15 -1.59 12.14 -10.16
N GLY A 16 -0.86 13.23 -10.43
CA GLY A 16 0.30 13.66 -9.63
C GLY A 16 -0.05 14.46 -8.36
N SER A 17 -1.31 14.86 -8.18
CA SER A 17 -1.73 15.73 -7.07
C SER A 17 -1.68 15.05 -5.71
N ALA A 18 -2.10 13.78 -5.61
CA ALA A 18 -2.12 13.07 -4.34
C ALA A 18 -0.70 12.80 -3.78
N PRO A 19 0.26 12.26 -4.55
CA PRO A 19 1.64 12.12 -4.06
C PRO A 19 2.29 13.47 -3.74
N ALA A 20 2.05 14.49 -4.57
CA ALA A 20 2.55 15.84 -4.31
C ALA A 20 1.98 16.41 -2.99
N PHE A 21 0.70 16.15 -2.69
CA PHE A 21 0.09 16.54 -1.42
C PHE A 21 0.75 15.83 -0.23
N VAL A 22 1.07 14.54 -0.34
CA VAL A 22 1.80 13.81 0.73
C VAL A 22 3.19 14.41 0.96
N PHE A 23 3.96 14.67 -0.11
CA PHE A 23 5.25 15.35 0.03
C PHE A 23 5.12 16.74 0.64
N ALA A 24 4.17 17.55 0.16
CA ALA A 24 3.93 18.89 0.69
C ALA A 24 3.53 18.85 2.18
N ASN A 25 2.74 17.86 2.59
CA ASN A 25 2.37 17.67 3.98
C ASN A 25 3.59 17.33 4.86
N LEU A 26 4.47 16.43 4.41
CA LEU A 26 5.70 16.12 5.14
C LEU A 26 6.61 17.35 5.29
N PHE A 27 6.80 18.12 4.22
CA PHE A 27 7.57 19.37 4.30
C PHE A 27 6.92 20.41 5.23
N PHE A 28 5.60 20.52 5.19
CA PHE A 28 4.85 21.42 6.07
C PHE A 28 5.03 21.02 7.54
N ILE A 29 4.80 19.76 7.89
CA ILE A 29 4.97 19.24 9.25
C ILE A 29 6.42 19.40 9.71
N TRP A 30 7.41 19.13 8.85
CA TRP A 30 8.82 19.37 9.17
C TRP A 30 9.11 20.84 9.47
N SER A 31 8.56 21.74 8.65
CA SER A 31 8.74 23.18 8.82
C SER A 31 8.13 23.68 10.14
N VAL A 32 6.90 23.25 10.45
CA VAL A 32 6.25 23.60 11.73
C VAL A 32 7.06 23.04 12.91
N TYR A 33 7.56 21.81 12.78
CA TYR A 33 8.40 21.20 13.81
C TYR A 33 9.66 22.03 14.09
N LEU A 34 10.40 22.41 13.06
CA LEU A 34 11.60 23.23 13.17
C LEU A 34 11.30 24.63 13.73
N LEU A 35 10.17 25.23 13.35
CA LEU A 35 9.84 26.59 13.81
C LEU A 35 9.32 26.62 15.25
N VAL A 36 8.59 25.59 15.68
CA VAL A 36 7.78 25.65 16.91
C VAL A 36 8.17 24.58 17.94
N ILE A 37 8.48 23.36 17.52
CA ILE A 37 8.53 22.19 18.42
C ILE A 37 9.97 21.79 18.80
N HIS A 38 10.95 21.92 17.90
CA HIS A 38 12.29 21.34 18.11
C HIS A 38 12.97 21.81 19.41
N LYS A 39 12.69 23.04 19.86
CA LYS A 39 13.29 23.61 21.08
C LYS A 39 12.73 23.03 22.37
N ALA A 40 11.56 22.42 22.32
CA ALA A 40 10.86 21.90 23.50
C ALA A 40 11.10 20.40 23.73
N VAL A 41 11.58 19.68 22.71
CA VAL A 41 11.76 18.23 22.77
C VAL A 41 13.15 17.81 23.25
N SER A 42 13.28 16.55 23.66
CA SER A 42 14.58 15.96 23.96
C SER A 42 15.41 15.77 22.69
N PHE A 43 16.74 15.84 22.84
CA PHE A 43 17.68 15.62 21.72
C PHE A 43 17.48 14.27 21.00
N LEU A 44 17.14 13.21 21.76
CA LEU A 44 16.86 11.91 21.18
C LEU A 44 15.60 11.93 20.30
N LEU A 45 14.50 12.56 20.78
CA LEU A 45 13.26 12.67 20.01
C LEU A 45 13.47 13.53 18.76
N ASP A 46 14.30 14.57 18.86
CA ASP A 46 14.68 15.42 17.73
C ASP A 46 15.42 14.64 16.64
N ILE A 47 16.45 13.85 17.01
CA ILE A 47 17.16 12.99 16.05
C ILE A 47 16.22 11.98 15.41
N VAL A 48 15.41 11.29 16.22
CA VAL A 48 14.47 10.26 15.73
C VAL A 48 13.50 10.88 14.72
N PHE A 49 12.90 12.03 15.04
CA PHE A 49 11.95 12.68 14.16
C PHE A 49 12.58 13.09 12.81
N HIS A 50 13.79 13.65 12.82
CA HIS A 50 14.50 13.99 11.59
C HIS A 50 14.86 12.76 10.76
N ALA A 51 15.33 11.68 11.40
CA ALA A 51 15.66 10.43 10.73
C ALA A 51 14.42 9.80 10.08
N GLU A 52 13.29 9.78 10.77
CA GLU A 52 12.01 9.29 10.25
C GLU A 52 11.55 10.12 9.04
N LEU A 53 11.59 11.45 9.12
CA LEU A 53 11.22 12.29 7.98
C LEU A 53 12.13 12.08 6.78
N ILE A 54 13.44 11.96 6.98
CA ILE A 54 14.38 11.66 5.90
C ILE A 54 14.04 10.31 5.26
N MET A 55 13.85 9.27 6.08
CA MET A 55 13.46 7.93 5.62
C MET A 55 12.15 7.97 4.82
N LEU A 56 11.13 8.70 5.30
CA LEU A 56 9.85 8.85 4.62
C LEU A 56 9.98 9.54 3.25
N HIS A 57 10.79 10.60 3.13
CA HIS A 57 11.00 11.26 1.83
C HIS A 57 11.70 10.33 0.83
N PHE A 58 12.77 9.66 1.24
CA PHE A 58 13.48 8.71 0.38
C PHE A 58 12.61 7.52 0.00
N GLY A 59 11.88 6.95 0.97
CA GLY A 59 10.99 5.83 0.74
C GLY A 59 9.78 6.21 -0.13
N LEU A 60 9.20 7.40 0.05
CA LEU A 60 8.15 7.93 -0.83
C LEU A 60 8.62 8.06 -2.27
N TYR A 61 9.80 8.62 -2.48
CA TYR A 61 10.39 8.71 -3.82
C TYR A 61 10.63 7.31 -4.41
N GLY A 62 11.14 6.39 -3.59
CA GLY A 62 11.36 4.99 -3.94
C GLY A 62 10.08 4.27 -4.36
N ILE A 63 9.00 4.39 -3.59
CA ILE A 63 7.73 3.71 -3.90
C ILE A 63 7.00 4.34 -5.09
N LEU A 64 7.08 5.67 -5.25
CA LEU A 64 6.50 6.40 -6.38
C LEU A 64 7.16 5.99 -7.70
N SER A 65 8.49 5.90 -7.69
CA SER A 65 9.33 5.67 -8.89
C SER A 65 9.64 4.19 -9.17
N GLY A 66 9.43 3.34 -8.17
CA GLY A 66 9.74 1.92 -8.19
C GLY A 66 8.78 1.09 -9.05
N ASP A 67 9.26 -0.05 -9.51
CA ASP A 67 8.44 -1.04 -10.20
C ASP A 67 7.70 -1.90 -9.16
N PRO A 68 6.35 -1.88 -9.11
CA PRO A 68 5.58 -2.70 -8.18
C PRO A 68 5.57 -4.20 -8.56
N GLY A 69 6.10 -4.56 -9.73
CA GLY A 69 6.08 -5.90 -10.30
C GLY A 69 5.30 -5.96 -11.60
N PHE A 70 5.50 -4.99 -12.49
CA PHE A 70 4.83 -4.95 -13.79
C PHE A 70 5.21 -6.15 -14.66
N VAL A 71 4.21 -6.78 -15.27
CA VAL A 71 4.39 -7.89 -16.21
C VAL A 71 4.34 -7.35 -17.63
N LYS A 72 5.25 -7.82 -18.49
CA LYS A 72 5.24 -7.51 -19.93
C LYS A 72 4.43 -8.59 -20.64
N CYS A 73 3.23 -8.28 -21.12
CA CYS A 73 2.54 -9.15 -22.07
C CYS A 73 3.11 -8.92 -23.47
N GLY A 74 3.57 -9.98 -24.13
CA GLY A 74 3.92 -9.96 -25.56
C GLY A 74 2.68 -10.26 -26.42
N PRO A 75 2.66 -9.85 -27.70
CA PRO A 75 1.61 -10.29 -28.61
C PRO A 75 1.75 -11.80 -28.85
N LEU A 76 0.64 -12.54 -28.78
CA LEU A 76 0.54 -13.91 -29.28
C LEU A 76 0.92 -13.89 -30.77
N THR A 77 2.01 -14.53 -31.14
CA THR A 77 2.20 -14.91 -32.55
C THR A 77 1.22 -16.05 -32.83
N ASN A 78 0.07 -15.67 -33.36
CA ASN A 78 -0.97 -16.58 -33.83
C ASN A 78 -0.39 -17.52 -34.90
N ASN A 79 0.02 -18.71 -34.50
CA ASN A 79 0.03 -19.88 -35.37
C ASN A 79 -0.98 -20.87 -34.77
N GLU A 80 -2.26 -20.61 -35.01
CA GLU A 80 -3.24 -21.63 -35.37
C GLU A 80 -4.57 -20.94 -35.68
N ALA A 81 -4.89 -20.94 -36.96
CA ALA A 81 -6.19 -20.56 -37.47
C ALA A 81 -7.22 -21.64 -37.14
N ASN A 82 -8.47 -21.18 -36.96
CA ASN A 82 -9.74 -21.93 -36.91
C ASN A 82 -10.16 -22.45 -35.53
N LEU A 83 -11.04 -21.71 -34.85
CA LEU A 83 -12.42 -22.16 -34.59
C LEU A 83 -13.25 -20.97 -34.07
N GLU A 84 -14.39 -20.72 -34.72
CA GLU A 84 -15.38 -19.71 -34.35
C GLU A 84 -16.07 -20.04 -33.01
N GLY A 85 -16.43 -18.98 -32.26
CA GLY A 85 -17.59 -19.00 -31.36
C GLY A 85 -17.34 -19.40 -29.90
N SER A 86 -16.91 -18.46 -29.06
CA SER A 86 -17.48 -18.26 -27.71
C SER A 86 -16.95 -16.95 -27.10
N GLU A 87 -17.85 -16.12 -26.60
CA GLU A 87 -17.49 -14.95 -25.80
C GLU A 87 -17.05 -15.42 -24.40
N LEU A 88 -15.74 -15.42 -24.14
CA LEU A 88 -15.15 -15.63 -22.82
C LEU A 88 -14.21 -14.46 -22.51
N PRO A 89 -14.17 -13.96 -21.25
CA PRO A 89 -13.41 -12.75 -20.92
C PRO A 89 -11.92 -13.06 -20.98
N SER A 90 -11.23 -12.25 -21.78
CA SER A 90 -9.79 -12.21 -22.08
C SER A 90 -8.90 -12.66 -20.91
N SER A 91 -8.55 -13.96 -20.88
CA SER A 91 -7.42 -14.46 -20.09
C SER A 91 -6.15 -14.28 -20.90
N ASP A 92 -5.52 -13.10 -20.81
CA ASP A 92 -4.19 -12.86 -21.38
C ASP A 92 -3.14 -13.64 -20.56
N ILE A 93 -2.85 -14.87 -20.98
CA ILE A 93 -1.86 -15.74 -20.33
C ILE A 93 -0.45 -15.24 -20.69
N CYS A 94 0.36 -14.97 -19.66
CA CYS A 94 1.77 -14.62 -19.82
C CYS A 94 2.60 -15.88 -20.10
N GLU A 95 3.26 -15.96 -21.27
CA GLU A 95 4.12 -17.10 -21.63
C GLU A 95 5.47 -17.10 -20.90
N GLY A 96 5.84 -18.28 -20.39
CA GLY A 96 7.15 -18.61 -19.84
C GLY A 96 7.08 -19.93 -19.06
N SER A 97 7.66 -21.01 -19.62
CA SER A 97 7.64 -22.41 -19.12
C SER A 97 7.51 -22.54 -17.59
N PRO A 98 6.50 -23.24 -17.05
CA PRO A 98 6.30 -23.23 -15.61
C PRO A 98 7.17 -24.26 -14.90
N SER A 99 8.10 -23.79 -14.07
CA SER A 99 8.33 -24.45 -12.79
C SER A 99 7.07 -24.26 -11.93
N ALA A 100 6.80 -25.16 -10.97
CA ALA A 100 5.61 -25.08 -10.11
C ALA A 100 5.48 -23.73 -9.35
N GLU A 101 6.60 -23.05 -9.08
CA GLU A 101 6.62 -21.69 -8.54
C GLU A 101 6.13 -20.63 -9.55
N SER A 102 6.48 -20.76 -10.84
CA SER A 102 6.06 -19.83 -11.89
C SER A 102 4.53 -19.79 -12.05
N SER A 103 3.86 -20.95 -11.96
CA SER A 103 2.40 -21.06 -12.06
C SER A 103 1.65 -20.38 -10.90
N LEU A 104 2.10 -20.57 -9.66
CA LEU A 104 1.51 -19.91 -8.48
C LEU A 104 1.75 -18.39 -8.50
N LEU A 105 2.87 -17.96 -9.07
CA LEU A 105 3.22 -16.56 -9.20
C LEU A 105 2.53 -15.85 -10.37
N LEU A 106 2.13 -16.59 -11.40
CA LEU A 106 1.17 -16.12 -12.41
C LEU A 106 -0.23 -15.96 -11.80
N GLN A 107 -0.59 -16.81 -10.82
CA GLN A 107 -1.95 -16.88 -10.26
C GLN A 107 -2.41 -15.60 -9.55
N ARG A 108 -1.47 -14.75 -9.10
CA ARG A 108 -1.76 -13.47 -8.40
C ARG A 108 -1.39 -12.24 -9.23
N VAL A 109 -1.40 -12.35 -10.56
CA VAL A 109 -1.24 -11.22 -11.48
C VAL A 109 -2.62 -10.60 -11.76
N ARG A 110 -2.76 -9.29 -11.54
CA ARG A 110 -4.02 -8.57 -11.79
C ARG A 110 -3.80 -7.31 -12.60
N TYR A 111 -4.79 -6.95 -13.42
CA TYR A 111 -4.76 -5.72 -14.22
C TYR A 111 -5.20 -4.51 -13.40
N CYS A 112 -4.38 -3.46 -13.39
CA CYS A 112 -4.73 -2.19 -12.77
C CYS A 112 -5.15 -1.17 -13.84
N LYS A 113 -6.43 -0.80 -13.86
CA LYS A 113 -6.97 0.23 -14.78
C LYS A 113 -6.28 1.60 -14.63
N HIS A 114 -5.82 1.95 -13.43
CA HIS A 114 -5.16 3.24 -13.19
C HIS A 114 -3.76 3.31 -13.81
N CYS A 115 -2.99 2.22 -13.68
CA CYS A 115 -1.65 2.09 -14.23
C CYS A 115 -1.61 1.57 -15.67
N ASP A 116 -2.73 1.05 -16.17
CA ASP A 116 -2.85 0.40 -17.47
C ASP A 116 -1.79 -0.70 -17.67
N ALA A 117 -1.70 -1.59 -16.68
CA ALA A 117 -0.69 -2.63 -16.61
C ALA A 117 -1.10 -3.78 -15.70
N HIS A 118 -0.58 -4.98 -16.01
CA HIS A 118 -0.64 -6.14 -15.15
C HIS A 118 0.45 -6.06 -14.07
N VAL A 119 0.08 -6.35 -12.82
CA VAL A 119 0.96 -6.26 -11.65
C VAL A 119 0.97 -7.60 -10.93
N LYS A 120 2.17 -8.14 -10.69
CA LYS A 120 2.40 -9.38 -9.94
C LYS A 120 2.17 -9.16 -8.45
N GLY A 121 1.40 -10.05 -7.83
CA GLY A 121 1.06 -9.96 -6.40
C GLY A 121 0.31 -8.67 -6.07
N PHE A 122 -0.57 -8.23 -6.98
CA PHE A 122 -1.31 -6.98 -6.86
C PHE A 122 -2.10 -6.94 -5.56
N ASP A 123 -1.92 -5.86 -4.79
CA ASP A 123 -2.69 -5.59 -3.58
C ASP A 123 -3.76 -4.52 -3.82
N HIS A 124 -3.33 -3.34 -4.28
CA HIS A 124 -4.21 -2.25 -4.68
C HIS A 124 -3.44 -1.20 -5.49
N HIS A 125 -4.18 -0.25 -6.07
CA HIS A 125 -3.59 1.01 -6.53
C HIS A 125 -3.68 2.04 -5.41
N CYS A 126 -2.55 2.60 -4.97
CA CYS A 126 -2.52 3.60 -3.91
C CYS A 126 -2.36 5.01 -4.51
N PRO A 127 -3.38 5.87 -4.47
CA PRO A 127 -3.26 7.24 -4.97
C PRO A 127 -2.24 8.07 -4.20
N ALA A 128 -2.13 7.88 -2.88
CA ALA A 128 -1.17 8.59 -2.03
C ALA A 128 0.28 8.35 -2.47
N PHE A 129 0.60 7.14 -2.94
CA PHE A 129 1.91 6.79 -3.48
C PHE A 129 2.02 6.93 -5.00
N GLY A 130 0.92 7.22 -5.70
CA GLY A 130 0.90 7.35 -7.16
C GLY A 130 1.35 6.08 -7.89
N ASN A 131 1.20 4.91 -7.25
CA ASN A 131 1.68 3.64 -7.76
C ASN A 131 0.82 2.47 -7.27
N CYS A 132 0.94 1.33 -7.95
CA CYS A 132 0.39 0.08 -7.41
C CYS A 132 1.24 -0.39 -6.23
N ILE A 133 0.58 -1.06 -5.29
CA ILE A 133 1.22 -1.90 -4.29
C ILE A 133 1.13 -3.33 -4.81
N GLY A 134 2.28 -3.94 -5.02
CA GLY A 134 2.44 -5.27 -5.60
C GLY A 134 3.61 -6.00 -4.96
N ARG A 135 3.99 -7.15 -5.52
CA ARG A 135 5.03 -8.03 -4.96
C ARG A 135 6.33 -7.29 -4.63
N ASN A 136 6.80 -6.42 -5.53
CA ASN A 136 8.14 -5.86 -5.44
C ASN A 136 8.24 -4.68 -4.45
N ASN A 137 7.12 -4.07 -4.06
CA ASN A 137 7.10 -2.89 -3.19
C ASN A 137 6.19 -3.01 -1.96
N HIS A 138 5.51 -4.14 -1.74
CA HIS A 138 4.63 -4.33 -0.58
C HIS A 138 5.37 -4.16 0.76
N LEU A 139 6.59 -4.69 0.90
CA LEU A 139 7.36 -4.48 2.13
C LEU A 139 7.72 -3.01 2.35
N LEU A 140 8.09 -2.28 1.29
CA LEU A 140 8.36 -0.84 1.38
C LEU A 140 7.10 -0.07 1.78
N PHE A 141 5.93 -0.45 1.25
CA PHE A 141 4.64 0.08 1.66
C PHE A 141 4.39 -0.10 3.16
N MET A 142 4.64 -1.29 3.72
CA MET A 142 4.47 -1.55 5.15
C MET A 142 5.43 -0.72 6.02
N ILE A 143 6.69 -0.61 5.60
CA ILE A 143 7.70 0.22 6.28
C ILE A 143 7.28 1.69 6.28
N LEU A 144 6.85 2.21 5.12
CA LEU A 144 6.40 3.59 4.99
C LEU A 144 5.16 3.86 5.83
N LEU A 145 4.13 3.01 5.76
CA LEU A 145 2.89 3.18 6.54
C LEU A 145 3.18 3.20 8.04
N THR A 146 4.07 2.31 8.51
CA THR A 146 4.51 2.29 9.91
C THR A 146 5.31 3.55 10.26
N GLY A 147 6.23 3.98 9.37
CA GLY A 147 7.01 5.19 9.53
C GLY A 147 6.17 6.46 9.62
N PHE A 148 5.11 6.58 8.82
CA PHE A 148 4.18 7.72 8.90
C PHE A 148 3.54 7.81 10.28
N ILE A 149 3.03 6.68 10.80
CA ILE A 149 2.42 6.61 12.13
C ILE A 149 3.45 6.97 13.22
N ILE A 150 4.69 6.47 13.12
CA ILE A 150 5.75 6.78 14.09
C ILE A 150 6.11 8.26 14.03
N ALA A 151 6.33 8.83 12.84
CA ALA A 151 6.67 10.24 12.67
C ALA A 151 5.56 11.16 13.22
N GLU A 152 4.29 10.85 12.94
CA GLU A 152 3.16 11.60 13.47
C GLU A 152 3.01 11.44 14.99
N ALA A 153 3.22 10.24 15.54
CA ALA A 153 3.23 10.02 16.98
C ALA A 153 4.34 10.83 17.67
N CYS A 154 5.56 10.83 17.11
CA CYS A 154 6.67 11.66 17.59
C CYS A 154 6.32 13.16 17.54
N TYR A 155 5.68 13.60 16.45
CA TYR A 155 5.21 14.98 16.31
C TYR A 155 4.18 15.35 17.37
N ILE A 156 3.18 14.49 17.60
CA ILE A 156 2.13 14.70 18.61
C ILE A 156 2.74 14.79 20.01
N VAL A 157 3.69 13.91 20.35
CA VAL A 157 4.41 13.97 21.63
C VAL A 157 5.13 15.31 21.77
N GLY A 158 5.86 15.76 20.75
CA GLY A 158 6.53 17.06 20.78
C GLY A 158 5.56 18.25 20.88
N ALA A 159 4.49 18.25 20.10
CA ALA A 159 3.47 19.31 20.12
C ALA A 159 2.72 19.37 21.47
N SER A 160 2.51 18.22 22.11
CA SER A 160 1.86 18.15 23.43
C SER A 160 2.69 18.82 24.53
N GLN A 161 4.03 18.80 24.42
CA GLN A 161 4.92 19.48 25.37
C GLN A 161 4.81 21.01 25.27
N ILE A 162 4.55 21.54 24.07
CA ILE A 162 4.24 22.96 23.87
C ILE A 162 2.88 23.30 24.50
N ALA A 163 1.87 22.45 24.28
CA ALA A 163 0.52 22.67 24.80
C ALA A 163 0.45 22.63 26.33
N THR A 164 1.23 21.75 26.99
CA THR A 164 1.26 21.62 28.45
C THR A 164 2.10 22.71 29.13
N SER A 165 3.06 23.30 28.41
CA SER A 165 3.91 24.40 28.91
C SER A 165 3.24 25.78 28.83
N ARG A 166 1.97 25.84 28.42
CA ARG A 166 1.20 27.07 28.20
C ARG A 166 1.03 27.87 29.50
N LYS A 167 1.39 29.16 29.46
CA LYS A 167 0.93 30.13 30.47
C LYS A 167 -0.49 30.61 30.08
N PRO A 168 -1.42 30.75 31.04
CA PRO A 168 -2.84 31.03 30.75
C PRO A 168 -3.09 32.32 29.96
N ASP A 169 -2.19 33.30 30.01
CA ASP A 169 -2.33 34.62 29.36
C ASP A 169 -1.52 34.82 28.07
N SER A 170 -0.80 33.80 27.58
CA SER A 170 -0.08 33.88 26.30
C SER A 170 -0.74 33.00 25.25
N SER A 171 -1.51 33.60 24.33
CA SER A 171 -1.96 32.93 23.10
C SER A 171 -1.22 33.52 21.90
N GLY A 172 0.00 33.04 21.64
CA GLY A 172 0.72 33.35 20.41
C GLY A 172 0.23 32.50 19.24
N TRP A 173 0.63 32.91 18.03
CA TRP A 173 0.38 32.16 16.80
C TRP A 173 1.05 30.77 16.82
N THR A 174 2.15 30.63 17.56
CA THR A 174 2.90 29.38 17.76
C THR A 174 2.06 28.30 18.42
N GLU A 175 1.30 28.64 19.45
CA GLU A 175 0.46 27.71 20.21
C GLU A 175 -0.76 27.30 19.38
N THR A 176 -1.37 28.24 18.66
CA THR A 176 -2.46 27.94 17.72
C THR A 176 -1.98 26.99 16.61
N LEU A 177 -0.79 27.25 16.04
CA LEU A 177 -0.23 26.42 14.99
C LEU A 177 0.14 25.02 15.50
N ALA A 178 0.79 24.91 16.66
CA ALA A 178 1.11 23.62 17.28
C ALA A 178 -0.16 22.82 17.61
N THR A 179 -1.18 23.47 18.18
CA THR A 179 -2.44 22.80 18.56
C THR A 179 -3.21 22.32 17.32
N SER A 180 -3.35 23.16 16.30
CA SER A 180 -4.08 22.80 15.07
C SER A 180 -3.40 21.66 14.31
N THR A 181 -2.07 21.71 14.19
CA THR A 181 -1.29 20.63 13.55
C THR A 181 -1.27 19.36 14.39
N MET A 182 -1.23 19.45 15.72
CA MET A 182 -1.36 18.28 16.60
C MET A 182 -2.71 17.57 16.43
N ILE A 183 -3.81 18.34 16.39
CA ILE A 183 -5.15 17.78 16.14
C ILE A 183 -5.21 17.11 14.76
N PHE A 184 -4.65 17.77 13.73
CA PHE A 184 -4.57 17.17 12.40
C PHE A 184 -3.79 15.85 12.43
N SER A 185 -2.60 15.81 13.03
CA SER A 185 -1.79 14.57 13.14
C SER A 185 -2.50 13.49 13.95
N LEU A 186 -3.24 13.83 15.01
CA LEU A 186 -4.04 12.87 15.77
C LEU A 186 -5.10 12.20 14.90
N LEU A 187 -5.84 13.01 14.13
CA LEU A 187 -6.83 12.48 13.18
C LEU A 187 -6.17 11.59 12.12
N GLN A 188 -4.99 11.97 11.64
CA GLN A 188 -4.23 11.17 10.68
C GLN A 188 -3.83 9.80 11.26
N VAL A 189 -3.27 9.75 12.46
CA VAL A 189 -2.85 8.50 13.11
C VAL A 189 -4.05 7.56 13.32
N LEU A 190 -5.22 8.08 13.69
CA LEU A 190 -6.39 7.26 13.99
C LEU A 190 -6.82 6.39 12.79
N TRP A 191 -6.95 6.96 11.60
CA TRP A 191 -7.35 6.18 10.42
C TRP A 191 -6.19 5.33 9.89
N GLN A 192 -4.94 5.82 9.95
CA GLN A 192 -3.76 5.07 9.52
C GLN A 192 -3.52 3.84 10.39
N ALA A 193 -3.76 3.90 11.70
CA ALA A 193 -3.63 2.75 12.59
C ALA A 193 -4.63 1.63 12.22
N VAL A 194 -5.87 1.99 11.89
CA VAL A 194 -6.87 1.04 11.39
C VAL A 194 -6.43 0.44 10.05
N PHE A 195 -5.92 1.28 9.14
CA PHE A 195 -5.41 0.84 7.85
C PHE A 195 -4.19 -0.07 7.96
N LEU A 196 -3.26 0.22 8.89
CA LEU A 196 -2.13 -0.65 9.19
C LEU A 196 -2.60 -1.97 9.79
N GLY A 197 -3.58 -1.95 10.70
CA GLY A 197 -4.18 -3.18 11.25
C GLY A 197 -4.77 -4.08 10.17
N TRP A 198 -5.45 -3.49 9.17
CA TRP A 198 -5.93 -4.20 8.00
C TRP A 198 -4.79 -4.88 7.22
N HIS A 199 -3.72 -4.15 6.92
CA HIS A 199 -2.60 -4.70 6.17
C HIS A 199 -1.79 -5.74 6.97
N ILE A 200 -1.67 -5.58 8.29
CA ILE A 200 -1.09 -6.60 9.17
C ILE A 200 -1.92 -7.89 9.07
N TYR A 201 -3.25 -7.80 9.15
CA TYR A 201 -4.13 -8.94 8.93
C TYR A 201 -3.88 -9.60 7.57
N CYS A 202 -3.88 -8.81 6.49
CA CYS A 202 -3.59 -9.31 5.14
C CYS A 202 -2.26 -10.08 5.05
N VAL A 203 -1.20 -9.54 5.64
CA VAL A 203 0.12 -10.19 5.69
C VAL A 203 0.07 -11.48 6.52
N CYS A 204 -0.52 -11.44 7.72
CA CYS A 204 -0.62 -12.59 8.62
C CYS A 204 -1.38 -13.77 8.00
N PHE A 205 -2.36 -13.53 7.14
CA PHE A 205 -3.16 -14.55 6.47
C PHE A 205 -2.80 -14.74 4.99
N ASN A 206 -1.68 -14.15 4.51
CA ASN A 206 -1.23 -14.23 3.12
C ASN A 206 -2.31 -13.89 2.07
N ILE A 207 -3.18 -12.94 2.40
CA ILE A 207 -4.24 -12.46 1.52
C ILE A 207 -3.96 -11.01 1.12
N LYS A 208 -4.25 -10.65 -0.13
CA LYS A 208 -4.14 -9.28 -0.61
C LYS A 208 -5.46 -8.55 -0.44
N THR A 209 -5.41 -7.23 -0.35
CA THR A 209 -6.62 -6.39 -0.23
C THR A 209 -7.58 -6.65 -1.40
N ASP A 210 -7.06 -6.67 -2.63
CA ASP A 210 -7.84 -7.01 -3.83
C ASP A 210 -8.51 -8.39 -3.75
N GLU A 211 -7.78 -9.39 -3.28
CA GLU A 211 -8.29 -10.77 -3.15
C GLU A 211 -9.41 -10.87 -2.13
N TRP A 212 -9.27 -10.18 -0.99
CA TRP A 212 -10.32 -10.15 0.01
C TRP A 212 -11.58 -9.45 -0.48
N ILE A 213 -11.43 -8.33 -1.19
CA ILE A 213 -12.58 -7.56 -1.68
C ILE A 213 -13.30 -8.32 -2.81
N HIS A 214 -12.54 -8.93 -3.70
CA HIS A 214 -13.05 -9.57 -4.92
C HIS A 214 -13.07 -11.11 -4.86
N TRP A 215 -13.04 -11.73 -3.67
CA TRP A 215 -12.96 -13.18 -3.53
C TRP A 215 -14.06 -13.96 -4.27
N LYS A 216 -15.26 -13.38 -4.41
CA LYS A 216 -16.37 -13.96 -5.18
C LYS A 216 -16.13 -14.00 -6.70
N GLN A 217 -15.16 -13.25 -7.20
CA GLN A 217 -14.75 -13.24 -8.60
C GLN A 217 -13.57 -14.19 -8.86
N TYR A 218 -12.97 -14.73 -7.80
CA TYR A 218 -11.78 -15.57 -7.85
C TYR A 218 -12.12 -17.01 -7.46
N PRO A 219 -12.22 -17.95 -8.43
CA PRO A 219 -12.59 -19.34 -8.17
C PRO A 219 -11.70 -20.03 -7.13
N GLU A 220 -10.41 -19.64 -7.06
CA GLU A 220 -9.45 -20.16 -6.11
C GLU A 220 -9.78 -19.85 -4.63
N PHE A 221 -10.59 -18.80 -4.38
CA PHE A 221 -11.06 -18.44 -3.04
C PHE A 221 -12.43 -19.03 -2.68
N GLN A 222 -12.97 -19.90 -3.54
CA GLN A 222 -14.31 -20.45 -3.41
C GLN A 222 -14.24 -21.94 -3.13
N TYR A 223 -15.08 -22.41 -2.21
CA TYR A 223 -15.39 -23.83 -2.10
C TYR A 223 -16.89 -24.03 -1.92
N ILE A 224 -17.39 -25.09 -2.53
CA ILE A 224 -18.78 -25.52 -2.40
C ILE A 224 -18.85 -26.40 -1.15
N ALA A 225 -19.62 -25.96 -0.15
CA ALA A 225 -19.91 -26.79 1.00
C ALA A 225 -21.02 -27.77 0.66
N ASP A 226 -20.85 -29.04 1.06
CA ASP A 226 -21.91 -30.03 0.94
C ASP A 226 -23.15 -29.57 1.73
N PRO A 227 -24.36 -29.78 1.18
CA PRO A 227 -25.58 -29.40 1.87
C PRO A 227 -25.71 -30.15 3.20
N GLN A 228 -26.04 -29.42 4.27
CA GLN A 228 -26.42 -30.02 5.55
C GLN A 228 -27.73 -30.80 5.39
N PRO A 229 -28.01 -31.84 6.21
CA PRO A 229 -29.27 -32.58 6.14
C PRO A 229 -30.46 -31.63 6.32
N GLY A 230 -31.19 -31.36 5.24
CA GLY A 230 -32.34 -30.44 5.21
C GLY A 230 -32.16 -29.17 4.38
N GLU A 231 -30.94 -28.87 3.90
CA GLU A 231 -30.68 -27.76 2.97
C GLU A 231 -30.64 -28.26 1.51
N THR A 232 -31.42 -27.64 0.62
CA THR A 232 -31.46 -27.96 -0.82
C THR A 232 -30.46 -27.14 -1.64
N VAL A 233 -29.79 -26.16 -1.02
CA VAL A 233 -28.96 -25.17 -1.70
C VAL A 233 -27.51 -25.35 -1.28
N THR A 234 -26.64 -25.57 -2.27
CA THR A 234 -25.19 -25.51 -2.09
C THR A 234 -24.77 -24.08 -1.76
N SER A 235 -24.09 -23.88 -0.62
CA SER A 235 -23.59 -22.56 -0.20
C SER A 235 -22.14 -22.36 -0.62
N MET A 236 -21.86 -21.27 -1.35
CA MET A 236 -20.51 -20.85 -1.68
C MET A 236 -19.86 -20.20 -0.45
N ARG A 237 -18.72 -20.75 -0.02
CA ARG A 237 -17.99 -20.26 1.15
C ARG A 237 -16.58 -19.82 0.77
N PHE A 238 -16.05 -18.87 1.56
CA PHE A 238 -14.70 -18.36 1.39
C PHE A 238 -13.67 -19.38 1.90
N LYS A 239 -12.64 -19.63 1.09
CA LYS A 239 -11.44 -20.39 1.46
C LYS A 239 -10.22 -19.59 1.06
N ASN A 240 -9.22 -19.52 1.93
CA ASN A 240 -7.93 -18.93 1.59
C ASN A 240 -6.92 -20.02 1.23
N PRO A 241 -6.58 -20.22 -0.06
CA PRO A 241 -5.63 -21.26 -0.47
C PRO A 241 -4.17 -20.89 -0.18
N TYR A 242 -3.88 -19.63 0.16
CA TYR A 242 -2.52 -19.12 0.35
C TYR A 242 -2.08 -19.09 1.83
N ASP A 243 -3.01 -19.29 2.76
CA ASP A 243 -2.71 -19.30 4.18
C ASP A 243 -1.98 -20.58 4.61
N LYS A 244 -0.73 -20.44 5.03
CA LYS A 244 0.14 -21.52 5.53
C LYS A 244 0.37 -21.42 7.04
N GLY A 245 -0.35 -20.54 7.72
CA GLY A 245 -0.12 -20.16 9.12
C GLY A 245 0.79 -18.95 9.25
N ILE A 246 0.55 -18.16 10.31
CA ILE A 246 1.09 -16.81 10.52
C ILE A 246 2.61 -16.74 10.31
N TRP A 247 3.38 -17.66 10.91
CA TRP A 247 4.84 -17.64 10.83
C TRP A 247 5.37 -17.87 9.40
N LEU A 248 4.79 -18.82 8.67
CA LEU A 248 5.19 -19.11 7.29
C LEU A 248 4.76 -17.97 6.36
N ASN A 249 3.58 -17.40 6.57
CA ASN A 249 3.09 -16.25 5.80
C ASN A 249 3.98 -15.01 6.00
N LEU A 250 4.38 -14.71 7.23
CA LEU A 250 5.30 -13.61 7.54
C LEU A 250 6.68 -13.84 6.90
N LYS A 251 7.21 -15.06 6.99
CA LYS A 251 8.48 -15.41 6.35
C LYS A 251 8.41 -15.22 4.84
N GLU A 252 7.37 -15.73 4.17
CA GLU A 252 7.14 -15.54 2.74
C GLU A 252 7.02 -14.07 2.36
N PHE A 253 6.38 -13.26 3.20
CA PHE A 253 6.23 -11.83 2.97
C PHE A 253 7.57 -11.08 2.99
N VAL A 254 8.44 -11.39 3.96
CA VAL A 254 9.76 -10.78 4.09
C VAL A 254 10.71 -11.29 2.99
N ASP A 255 10.67 -12.59 2.70
CA ASP A 255 11.54 -13.26 1.73
C ASP A 255 11.13 -13.01 0.27
N ALA A 256 9.93 -12.47 0.01
CA ALA A 256 9.44 -12.16 -1.34
C ALA A 256 10.30 -11.16 -2.14
N LYS A 257 11.34 -10.59 -1.51
CA LYS A 257 12.40 -9.76 -2.12
C LYS A 257 13.59 -10.53 -2.70
N GLY A 258 13.61 -11.87 -2.63
CA GLY A 258 14.59 -12.74 -3.28
C GLY A 258 14.30 -13.00 -4.75
#